data_AF-A0A1C6DL94-F1
#
_entry.id   AF-A0A1C6DL94-F1
#
_cell.length_a   1.000
_cell.length_b   1.000
_cell.length_c   1.000
_cell.angle_alpha   90.00
_cell.angle_beta   90.00
_cell.angle_gamma   90.00
#
_symmetry.space_group_name_H-M   'P 1'
#
loop_
_entity.id
_entity.type
_entity.pdbx_description
1 polymer ?
#
loop_
_entity_poly.entity_id
_entity_poly.type
_entity_poly.pdbx_seq_one_letter_code
_entity_poly.pdbx_strand_id
1 'polypeptide(L)'
;MATKTQQAAAQTPPAVGDPHAVYPTHYDVKIHTLRPEGTCRATASVNINGCFAVRGVKVMESSRGLFVSMPSYKAGNGEYKDICFPCTKEARMEFDNAVISAYRQALSQGMSQSRQSAPDPTAPQQAQEMGL
;
A
#
# COMPACT_ATOMS: atom_id res chain seq x y z
N MET A 1 -35.65 13.96 -26.01
CA MET A 1 -35.17 13.21 -24.83
C MET A 1 -34.07 12.27 -25.32
N ALA A 2 -32.80 12.62 -25.10
CA ALA A 2 -31.66 11.88 -25.65
C ALA A 2 -31.11 10.92 -24.58
N THR A 3 -31.34 9.63 -24.78
CA THR A 3 -30.73 8.53 -24.04
C THR A 3 -29.25 8.44 -24.40
N LYS A 4 -28.38 8.65 -23.41
CA LYS A 4 -26.92 8.54 -23.54
C LYS A 4 -26.50 7.13 -23.12
N THR A 5 -26.36 6.25 -24.11
CA THR A 5 -25.83 4.90 -23.94
C THR A 5 -24.36 5.00 -23.51
N GLN A 6 -24.05 4.48 -22.31
CA GLN A 6 -22.70 4.44 -21.77
C GLN A 6 -21.99 3.20 -22.33
N GLN A 7 -20.90 3.45 -23.05
CA GLN A 7 -20.11 2.45 -23.75
C GLN A 7 -19.17 1.76 -22.74
N ALA A 8 -19.38 0.47 -22.52
CA ALA A 8 -18.44 -0.37 -21.79
C ALA A 8 -17.16 -0.52 -22.64
N ALA A 9 -16.02 -0.12 -22.10
CA ALA A 9 -14.72 -0.33 -22.73
C ALA A 9 -14.43 -1.84 -22.75
N ALA A 10 -14.66 -2.46 -23.91
CA ALA A 10 -14.26 -3.83 -24.19
C ALA A 10 -12.73 -3.90 -24.17
N GLN A 11 -12.18 -4.61 -23.19
CA GLN A 11 -10.76 -4.95 -23.16
C GLN A 11 -10.54 -6.04 -24.20
N THR A 12 -9.95 -5.68 -25.34
CA THR A 12 -9.51 -6.63 -26.36
C THR A 12 -8.40 -7.50 -25.76
N PRO A 13 -8.51 -8.84 -25.76
CA PRO A 13 -7.41 -9.70 -25.36
C PRO A 13 -6.20 -9.44 -26.27
N PRO A 14 -4.96 -9.40 -25.76
CA PRO A 14 -3.78 -9.33 -26.60
C PRO A 14 -3.73 -10.55 -27.51
N ALA A 15 -3.45 -10.32 -28.80
CA ALA A 15 -3.40 -11.36 -29.82
C ALA A 15 -2.40 -12.46 -29.43
N VAL A 16 -2.85 -13.71 -29.50
CA VAL A 16 -2.04 -14.91 -29.30
C VAL A 16 -0.87 -14.88 -30.29
N GLY A 17 0.33 -14.52 -29.83
CA GLY A 17 1.55 -14.56 -30.66
C GLY A 17 2.55 -13.44 -30.46
N ASP A 18 2.25 -12.38 -29.70
CA ASP A 18 3.19 -11.28 -29.50
C ASP A 18 4.09 -11.51 -28.26
N PRO A 19 5.43 -11.63 -28.41
CA PRO A 19 6.34 -11.81 -27.28
C PRO A 19 6.41 -10.58 -26.36
N HIS A 20 5.82 -9.45 -26.76
CA HIS A 20 5.75 -8.19 -26.01
C HIS A 20 4.34 -7.83 -25.56
N ALA A 21 3.39 -8.78 -25.54
CA ALA A 21 2.05 -8.52 -25.03
C ALA A 21 2.10 -8.02 -23.56
N VAL A 22 1.79 -6.74 -23.35
CA VAL A 22 1.66 -6.14 -22.02
C VAL A 22 0.31 -6.54 -21.45
N TYR A 23 0.33 -7.51 -20.54
CA TYR A 23 -0.88 -7.91 -19.83
C TYR A 23 -1.24 -6.88 -18.74
N PRO A 24 -2.55 -6.62 -18.51
CA PRO A 24 -2.97 -5.81 -17.38
C PRO A 24 -2.38 -6.39 -16.10
N THR A 25 -1.57 -5.59 -15.39
CA THR A 25 -0.92 -6.03 -14.16
C THR A 25 -1.74 -5.55 -12.98
N HIS A 26 -2.22 -6.49 -12.17
CA HIS A 26 -2.97 -6.20 -10.96
C HIS A 26 -2.03 -6.12 -9.75
N TYR A 27 -2.11 -5.02 -9.00
CA TYR A 27 -1.30 -4.80 -7.80
C TYR A 27 -2.18 -4.82 -6.56
N ASP A 28 -1.96 -5.81 -5.69
CA ASP A 28 -2.56 -5.87 -4.36
C ASP A 28 -1.53 -5.37 -3.33
N VAL A 29 -1.87 -4.31 -2.59
CA VAL A 29 -0.92 -3.65 -1.69
C VAL A 29 -1.37 -3.82 -0.24
N LYS A 30 -0.47 -4.35 0.58
CA LYS A 30 -0.66 -4.50 2.02
C LYS A 30 0.27 -3.57 2.78
N ILE A 31 -0.31 -2.64 3.54
CA ILE A 31 0.44 -1.74 4.43
C ILE A 31 0.67 -2.47 5.76
N HIS A 32 1.93 -2.55 6.19
CA HIS A 32 2.32 -3.19 7.46
C HIS A 32 2.48 -2.21 8.59
N THR A 33 3.02 -1.03 8.29
CA THR A 33 3.31 -0.01 9.30
C THR A 33 3.00 1.35 8.72
N LEU A 34 2.25 2.14 9.46
CA LEU A 34 1.99 3.55 9.17
C LEU A 34 2.73 4.40 10.20
N ARG A 35 3.53 5.36 9.71
CA ARG A 35 4.18 6.37 10.53
C ARG A 35 3.81 7.76 10.01
N PRO A 36 3.04 8.54 10.79
CA PRO A 36 2.69 9.91 10.42
C PRO A 36 3.84 10.91 10.65
N GLU A 37 5.03 10.47 11.06
CA GLU A 37 6.17 11.34 11.33
C GLU A 37 7.44 10.85 10.63
N GLY A 38 8.25 11.81 10.16
CA GLY A 38 9.54 11.56 9.50
C GLY A 38 9.47 11.26 8.00
N THR A 39 10.64 11.04 7.39
CA THR A 39 10.78 10.84 5.93
C THR A 39 10.17 9.52 5.45
N CYS A 40 10.11 8.50 6.31
CA CYS A 40 9.52 7.19 5.99
C CYS A 40 8.13 7.08 6.61
N ARG A 41 7.13 7.22 5.74
CA ARG A 41 5.71 7.29 6.08
C ARG A 41 5.05 5.93 6.24
N ALA A 42 5.47 4.93 5.46
CA ALA A 42 4.94 3.58 5.61
C ALA A 42 5.88 2.51 5.07
N THR A 43 5.69 1.28 5.54
CA THR A 43 6.25 0.08 4.92
C THR A 43 5.13 -0.81 4.41
N ALA A 44 5.27 -1.27 3.18
CA ALA A 44 4.28 -2.02 2.45
C ALA A 44 4.88 -3.27 1.80
N SER A 45 4.00 -4.17 1.39
CA SER A 45 4.32 -5.24 0.47
C SER A 45 3.31 -5.24 -0.66
N VAL A 46 3.77 -5.54 -1.86
CA VAL A 46 2.95 -5.51 -3.08
C VAL A 46 2.95 -6.90 -3.68
N ASN A 47 1.76 -7.43 -3.94
CA ASN A 47 1.55 -8.67 -4.66
C ASN A 47 1.14 -8.34 -6.10
N ILE A 48 1.88 -8.88 -7.06
CA ILE A 48 1.74 -8.65 -8.49
C ILE A 48 1.05 -9.87 -9.07
N ASN A 49 -0.12 -9.66 -9.68
CA ASN A 49 -0.96 -10.69 -10.31
C ASN A 49 -1.28 -11.90 -9.41
N GLY A 50 -1.17 -11.76 -8.09
CA GLY A 50 -1.39 -12.86 -7.14
C GLY A 50 -0.30 -13.94 -7.14
N CYS A 51 0.71 -13.84 -8.01
CA CYS A 51 1.74 -14.86 -8.20
C CYS A 51 3.12 -14.44 -7.69
N PHE A 52 3.35 -13.14 -7.46
CA PHE A 52 4.66 -12.63 -7.06
C PHE A 52 4.56 -11.53 -6.00
N ALA A 53 5.22 -11.71 -4.87
CA ALA A 53 5.19 -10.75 -3.77
C ALA A 53 6.52 -10.03 -3.57
N VAL A 54 6.47 -8.70 -3.64
CA VAL A 54 7.58 -7.79 -3.33
C VAL A 54 7.42 -7.26 -1.90
N ARG A 55 8.41 -7.56 -1.05
CA ARG A 55 8.48 -7.06 0.34
C ARG A 55 9.49 -5.92 0.45
N GLY A 56 9.28 -5.03 1.42
CA GLY A 56 10.22 -3.95 1.73
C GLY A 56 10.01 -2.68 0.91
N VAL A 57 8.84 -2.53 0.28
CA VAL A 57 8.43 -1.30 -0.39
C VAL A 57 8.16 -0.24 0.68
N LYS A 58 8.69 0.97 0.51
CA LYS A 58 8.52 2.05 1.48
C LYS A 58 7.84 3.24 0.85
N VAL A 59 6.89 3.83 1.56
CA VAL A 59 6.32 5.14 1.19
C VAL A 59 7.12 6.19 1.93
N MET A 60 7.72 7.08 1.17
CA MET A 60 8.59 8.14 1.66
C MET A 60 7.96 9.49 1.31
N GLU A 61 8.30 10.52 2.08
CA GLU A 61 7.90 11.89 1.79
C GLU A 61 9.12 12.75 1.50
N SER A 62 9.03 13.56 0.44
CA SER A 62 10.01 14.56 0.07
C SER A 62 9.32 15.93 -0.04
N SER A 63 10.09 16.98 -0.26
CA SER A 63 9.57 18.33 -0.51
C SER A 63 8.64 18.41 -1.74
N ARG A 64 8.73 17.44 -2.66
CA ARG A 64 7.86 17.31 -3.84
C ARG A 64 6.61 16.44 -3.60
N GLY A 65 6.42 15.93 -2.39
CA GLY A 65 5.30 15.06 -2.03
C GLY A 65 5.70 13.61 -1.72
N LEU A 66 4.68 12.75 -1.62
CA LEU A 66 4.81 11.32 -1.33
C LEU A 66 5.34 10.57 -2.56
N PHE A 67 6.31 9.69 -2.33
CA PHE A 67 6.89 8.84 -3.36
C PHE A 67 7.16 7.43 -2.83
N VAL A 68 7.25 6.47 -3.74
CA VAL A 68 7.53 5.07 -3.39
C VAL A 68 9.03 4.81 -3.58
N SER A 69 9.65 4.27 -2.53
CA SER A 69 11.02 3.77 -2.56
C SER A 69 10.98 2.25 -2.68
N MET A 70 11.66 1.74 -3.69
CA MET A 70 11.79 0.31 -3.93
C MET A 70 12.63 -0.37 -2.83
N PRO A 71 12.45 -1.69 -2.63
CA PRO A 71 13.34 -2.48 -1.80
C PRO A 71 14.77 -2.41 -2.35
N SER A 72 15.72 -2.02 -1.52
CA SER A 72 17.13 -1.88 -1.90
C SER A 72 18.05 -2.58 -0.91
N TYR A 73 19.22 -3.00 -1.39
CA TYR A 73 20.28 -3.56 -0.57
C TYR A 73 21.53 -2.69 -0.67
N LYS A 74 22.33 -2.68 0.41
CA LYS A 74 23.62 -2.00 0.43
C LYS A 74 24.67 -2.94 -0.16
N ALA A 75 25.24 -2.57 -1.30
CA ALA A 75 26.34 -3.28 -1.91
C ALA A 75 27.64 -3.07 -1.12
N GLY A 76 28.62 -3.96 -1.30
CA GLY A 76 29.89 -3.93 -0.56
C GLY A 76 30.72 -2.66 -0.78
N ASN A 77 30.47 -1.92 -1.86
CA ASN A 77 31.06 -0.61 -2.14
C ASN A 77 30.36 0.56 -1.41
N GLY A 78 29.31 0.28 -0.62
CA GLY A 78 28.53 1.29 0.10
C GLY A 78 27.35 1.89 -0.67
N GLU A 79 27.19 1.56 -1.96
CA GLU A 79 26.09 2.01 -2.80
C GLU A 79 24.80 1.22 -2.53
N TYR A 80 23.64 1.89 -2.58
CA TYR A 80 22.35 1.20 -2.50
C TYR A 80 21.85 0.86 -3.90
N LYS A 81 21.49 -0.41 -4.09
CA LYS A 81 20.92 -0.91 -5.34
C LYS A 81 19.52 -1.45 -5.11
N ASP A 82 18.59 -1.04 -5.98
CA ASP A 82 17.23 -1.55 -5.97
C ASP A 82 17.24 -3.03 -6.37
N ILE A 83 16.55 -3.85 -5.58
CA ILE A 83 16.41 -5.29 -5.80
C ILE A 83 15.39 -5.54 -6.91
N CYS A 84 14.34 -4.71 -6.96
CA CYS A 84 13.33 -4.76 -7.99
C CYS A 84 13.04 -3.35 -8.50
N PHE A 85 12.88 -3.23 -9.82
CA PHE A 85 12.54 -1.99 -10.48
C PHE A 85 11.56 -2.28 -11.62
N PRO A 86 10.53 -1.45 -11.81
CA PRO A 86 9.69 -1.53 -12.99
C PRO A 86 10.50 -1.17 -14.23
N CYS A 87 10.35 -1.96 -15.29
CA CYS A 87 11.10 -1.79 -16.54
C CYS A 87 10.56 -0.66 -17.43
N THR A 88 9.27 -0.33 -17.31
CA THR A 88 8.60 0.70 -18.11
C THR A 88 8.07 1.84 -17.24
N LYS A 89 7.89 3.01 -17.86
CA LYS A 89 7.37 4.20 -17.18
C LYS A 89 5.91 4.01 -16.75
N GLU A 90 5.14 3.32 -17.57
CA GLU A 90 3.74 3.00 -17.35
C GLU A 90 3.59 2.10 -16.12
N ALA A 91 4.37 1.01 -16.06
CA ALA A 91 4.37 0.11 -14.90
C ALA A 91 4.84 0.83 -13.62
N ARG A 92 5.83 1.73 -13.74
CA ARG A 92 6.26 2.57 -12.61
C ARG A 92 5.12 3.44 -12.10
N MET A 93 4.40 4.11 -12.99
CA MET A 93 3.30 5.00 -12.63
C MET A 93 2.13 4.23 -12.01
N GLU A 94 1.75 3.09 -12.57
CA GLU A 94 0.70 2.22 -12.02
C GLU A 94 1.07 1.69 -10.64
N PHE A 95 2.31 1.21 -10.47
CA PHE A 95 2.80 0.71 -9.19
C PHE A 95 2.81 1.80 -8.12
N ASP A 96 3.37 2.97 -8.44
CA ASP A 96 3.46 4.09 -7.51
C ASP A 96 2.05 4.54 -7.09
N ASN A 97 1.11 4.62 -8.05
CA ASN A 97 -0.29 4.96 -7.79
C ASN A 97 -0.99 3.93 -6.89
N ALA A 98 -0.81 2.64 -7.15
CA ALA A 98 -1.40 1.57 -6.35
C ALA A 98 -0.94 1.64 -4.89
N VAL A 99 0.37 1.83 -4.68
CA VAL A 99 0.96 1.89 -3.33
C VAL A 99 0.54 3.17 -2.60
N ILE A 100 0.57 4.33 -3.25
CA ILE A 100 0.16 5.60 -2.64
C ILE A 100 -1.34 5.60 -2.33
N SER A 101 -2.16 5.02 -3.19
CA SER A 101 -3.60 4.86 -2.96
C SER A 101 -3.86 4.00 -1.72
N ALA A 102 -3.22 2.84 -1.63
CA ALA A 102 -3.35 1.96 -0.47
C ALA A 102 -2.87 2.64 0.83
N TYR A 103 -1.77 3.41 0.77
CA TYR A 103 -1.30 4.21 1.91
C TYR A 103 -2.35 5.24 2.36
N ARG A 104 -2.94 5.99 1.43
CA ARG A 104 -4.00 6.97 1.74
C ARG A 104 -5.23 6.32 2.36
N GLN A 105 -5.66 5.18 1.82
CA GLN A 105 -6.78 4.41 2.38
C GLN A 105 -6.46 3.91 3.79
N ALA A 106 -5.26 3.38 3.99
CA ALA A 106 -4.81 2.89 5.29
C ALA A 106 -4.67 4.02 6.32
N LEU A 107 -4.27 5.23 5.92
CA LEU A 107 -4.30 6.41 6.80
C LEU A 107 -5.72 6.73 7.27
N SER A 108 -6.70 6.74 6.35
CA SER A 108 -8.10 6.99 6.69
C SER A 108 -8.65 5.92 7.65
N GLN A 109 -8.27 4.66 7.47
CA GLN A 109 -8.70 3.54 8.33
C GLN A 109 -7.95 3.50 9.67
N GLY A 110 -6.65 3.77 9.68
CA GLY A 110 -5.80 3.76 10.89
C GLY A 110 -6.20 4.85 11.89
N MET A 111 -6.74 5.98 11.42
CA MET A 111 -7.32 7.01 12.28
C MET A 111 -8.60 6.53 13.00
N SER A 112 -9.24 5.47 12.50
CA SER A 112 -10.45 4.89 13.08
C SER A 112 -10.14 3.83 14.15
N GLN A 113 -9.05 3.07 14.00
CA GLN A 113 -8.69 2.00 14.95
C GLN A 113 -8.01 2.51 16.23
N SER A 114 -7.30 3.65 16.18
CA SER A 114 -6.69 4.24 17.39
C SER A 114 -7.70 4.84 18.38
N ARG A 115 -8.99 4.96 18.01
CA ARG A 115 -10.07 5.37 18.91
C ARG A 115 -10.76 4.23 19.67
N GLN A 116 -10.48 2.96 19.35
CA GLN A 116 -11.21 1.81 19.92
C GLN A 116 -10.43 1.00 20.97
N SER A 117 -9.22 1.44 21.35
CA SER A 117 -8.36 0.75 22.33
C SER A 117 -8.20 1.53 23.64
N ALA A 118 -9.30 2.01 24.23
CA ALA A 118 -9.32 2.38 25.64
C ALA A 118 -10.26 1.40 26.36
N PRO A 119 -9.75 0.36 27.05
CA PRO A 119 -10.57 -0.34 28.03
C PRO A 119 -10.90 0.65 29.16
N ASP A 120 -12.19 0.85 29.40
CA ASP A 120 -12.72 1.69 30.47
C ASP A 120 -12.28 1.14 31.85
N PRO A 121 -11.52 1.89 32.67
CA PRO A 121 -11.10 1.42 33.99
C PRO A 121 -12.16 1.61 35.10
N THR A 122 -13.42 1.93 34.76
CA THR A 122 -14.43 2.34 35.75
C THR A 122 -15.52 1.27 35.94
N ALA A 123 -15.13 0.10 36.46
CA ALA A 123 -16.09 -0.81 37.08
C ALA A 123 -16.00 -0.68 38.62
N PRO A 124 -17.06 -0.21 39.32
CA PRO A 124 -17.08 -0.18 40.77
C PRO A 124 -17.30 -1.60 41.31
N GLN A 125 -16.27 -2.19 41.90
CA GLN A 125 -16.43 -3.47 42.61
C GLN A 125 -17.02 -3.20 43.99
N GLN A 126 -18.30 -3.54 44.12
CA GLN A 126 -19.12 -3.42 45.31
C GLN A 126 -18.54 -4.20 46.49
N ALA A 127 -18.58 -3.52 47.64
CA ALA A 127 -18.76 -4.00 49.01
C ALA A 127 -18.74 -5.52 49.28
N GLN A 128 -17.80 -5.94 50.13
CA GLN A 128 -18.02 -6.88 51.24
C GLN A 128 -16.73 -7.00 52.07
N GLU A 129 -16.74 -6.60 53.34
CA GLU A 129 -16.37 -7.48 54.46
C GLU A 129 -16.80 -6.85 55.81
N MET A 130 -17.53 -7.63 56.61
CA MET A 130 -17.94 -7.35 57.99
C MET A 130 -16.94 -7.97 58.97
N GLY A 131 -16.83 -7.40 60.18
CA GLY A 131 -16.25 -8.01 61.39
C GLY A 131 -14.78 -7.64 61.62
N LEU A 132 -14.31 -7.21 62.80
CA LEU A 132 -14.77 -7.35 64.17
C LEU A 132 -14.41 -6.05 64.94
#